data_AF-H3CJI3-F1
#
_entry.id   AF-H3CJI3-F1
#
_cell.length_a   1.000
_cell.length_b   1.000
_cell.length_c   1.000
_cell.angle_alpha   90.00
_cell.angle_beta   90.00
_cell.angle_gamma   90.00
#
_symmetry.space_group_name_H-M   'P 1'
#
loop_
_entity.id
_entity.type
_entity.pdbx_description
1 polymer ?
#
loop_
_entity_poly.entity_id
_entity_poly.type
_entity_poly.pdbx_seq_one_letter_code
_entity_poly.pdbx_strand_id
1 'polypeptide(L)'
;CAFVLEHSLSVRALQEILANREEKAEGVSMNKRMGHRTLLYGHAVLLRHSYSGMYLCCLSTSRSSTDKLAFDVGLQENSTGEACWWTIHPASKQRSEGEKVRVGDDLILVSISSERYLHLSYGIGDFHVDAAFQQTFWSVVPICTRSEVAQGFLIGGDVLRLLYGHMDECLTVPSGQYGEEHRRTIHYEGGAVSSHARSLWKLETLRVVWSGSHIRWGQPFRLRHVTTGKYLSLTEEKSLLLVDKEKADIKSTVFCFRSSKEKLDPGTKKEVDGMGVPDIKYGDSVCYIQHVFSCQWLTYQTVDAKCARMGGVQRKAIIHHEGHMDDGLTLSRSQQEESHAARVIRSIVSVFNKFIKNVRLVYIPLNNSFSSYTLFPDNHIICKKQSLTLFVQEMAQIFFHCKISSLPVSICYHQGIISLVLDCIDHLHLYSNAAQFAEALGTKAGDHWSSILNSLYQLLAALIRGNRKNCAQFSSSLDWLISRLERLEASSGILEVIHCVLESPEALNIIKEEHITSIILLDKHGRNHKILKLLCSLFVCHGVAVRSNQHLKCDNLLPGRDPLLQTRLINHIS
;
A
#
# COMPACT_ATOMS: atom_id res chain seq x y z
N CYS A 1 -7.40 2.04 11.58
CA CYS A 1 -8.16 2.05 12.86
C CYS A 1 -8.98 3.33 13.05
N ALA A 2 -8.54 4.51 12.61
CA ALA A 2 -9.35 5.72 12.81
C ALA A 2 -10.51 5.80 11.80
N PHE A 3 -11.72 6.06 12.31
CA PHE A 3 -12.91 6.40 11.55
C PHE A 3 -13.27 7.87 11.74
N VAL A 4 -13.95 8.44 10.75
CA VAL A 4 -14.50 9.79 10.75
C VAL A 4 -16.01 9.66 10.73
N LEU A 5 -16.68 10.30 11.67
CA LEU A 5 -18.13 10.50 11.64
C LEU A 5 -18.45 11.55 10.58
N GLU A 6 -19.02 11.13 9.45
CA GLU A 6 -19.29 12.03 8.33
C GLU A 6 -20.69 12.62 8.39
N HIS A 7 -21.68 11.79 8.75
CA HIS A 7 -23.06 12.22 8.95
C HIS A 7 -23.68 11.61 10.21
N SER A 8 -24.60 12.35 10.81
CA SER A 8 -25.51 11.90 11.87
C SER A 8 -26.90 12.45 11.58
N LEU A 9 -27.88 11.56 11.45
CA LEU A 9 -29.25 11.85 11.05
C LEU A 9 -30.23 11.07 11.94
N SER A 10 -31.45 11.60 12.12
CA SER A 10 -32.53 10.77 12.63
C SER A 10 -32.92 9.72 11.58
N VAL A 11 -33.42 8.57 12.02
CA VAL A 11 -33.81 7.46 11.13
C VAL A 11 -34.83 7.92 10.08
N ARG A 12 -35.80 8.75 10.47
CA ARG A 12 -36.80 9.31 9.54
C ARG A 12 -36.18 10.21 8.47
N ALA A 13 -35.24 11.08 8.86
CA ALA A 13 -34.54 11.94 7.91
C ALA A 13 -33.67 11.13 6.93
N LEU A 14 -33.08 10.03 7.41
CA LEU A 14 -32.35 9.11 6.53
C LEU A 14 -33.28 8.44 5.50
N GLN A 15 -34.44 7.94 5.93
CA GLN A 15 -35.43 7.34 5.02
C GLN A 15 -35.88 8.32 3.93
N GLU A 16 -36.14 9.58 4.30
CA GLU A 16 -36.51 10.64 3.34
C GLU A 16 -35.38 10.91 2.33
N ILE A 17 -34.13 10.93 2.80
CA ILE A 17 -32.96 11.12 1.94
C ILE A 17 -32.74 9.95 0.98
N LEU A 18 -32.97 8.72 1.45
CA LEU A 18 -32.85 7.52 0.62
C LEU A 18 -33.97 7.48 -0.43
N ALA A 19 -35.20 7.81 -0.06
CA ALA A 19 -36.35 7.88 -0.97
C ALA A 19 -36.16 8.95 -2.06
N ASN A 20 -35.68 10.15 -1.69
CA ASN A 20 -35.45 11.25 -2.63
C ASN A 20 -34.26 11.02 -3.58
N ARG A 21 -33.40 10.03 -3.31
CA ARG A 21 -32.24 9.70 -4.14
C ARG A 21 -32.59 8.81 -5.34
N GLU A 22 -33.66 8.03 -5.25
CA GLU A 22 -34.15 7.23 -6.39
C GLU A 22 -34.72 8.12 -7.50
N GLU A 23 -35.23 9.32 -7.17
CA GLU A 23 -35.79 10.27 -8.14
C GLU A 23 -34.78 11.30 -8.70
N LYS A 24 -33.60 11.47 -8.08
CA LYS A 24 -32.60 12.48 -8.51
C LYS A 24 -31.21 11.86 -8.67
N ALA A 25 -31.01 11.19 -9.81
CA ALA A 25 -29.72 10.70 -10.28
C ALA A 25 -28.80 11.80 -10.85
N GLU A 26 -29.10 13.09 -10.64
CA GLU A 26 -28.24 14.20 -11.05
C GLU A 26 -27.72 15.02 -9.85
N GLY A 27 -26.44 14.80 -9.53
CA GLY A 27 -25.52 15.90 -9.25
C GLY A 27 -25.56 16.63 -7.90
N VAL A 28 -26.36 16.23 -6.89
CA VAL A 28 -26.28 16.86 -5.57
C VAL A 28 -25.36 16.06 -4.64
N SER A 29 -24.10 16.47 -4.61
CA SER A 29 -23.16 16.08 -3.57
C SER A 29 -23.75 16.36 -2.19
N MET A 30 -23.90 15.31 -1.36
CA MET A 30 -24.26 15.38 0.07
C MET A 30 -23.36 16.31 0.90
N ASN A 31 -22.27 16.83 0.31
CA ASN A 31 -21.24 17.60 0.99
C ASN A 31 -21.62 19.07 1.31
N LYS A 32 -22.82 19.54 0.98
CA LYS A 32 -23.23 20.92 1.27
C LYS A 32 -24.25 21.00 2.41
N ARG A 33 -23.74 21.42 3.58
CA ARG A 33 -24.45 22.06 4.71
C ARG A 33 -25.05 21.17 5.80
N MET A 34 -24.24 20.32 6.42
CA MET A 34 -24.46 19.98 7.83
C MET A 34 -23.28 20.48 8.65
N GLY A 35 -23.50 21.52 9.46
CA GLY A 35 -22.52 21.99 10.44
C GLY A 35 -22.27 20.95 11.54
N HIS A 36 -21.50 21.31 12.57
CA HIS A 36 -21.23 20.43 13.70
C HIS A 36 -22.53 20.09 14.44
N ARG A 37 -22.95 18.83 14.39
CA ARG A 37 -24.11 18.30 15.12
C ARG A 37 -23.65 17.46 16.30
N THR A 38 -24.38 17.54 17.40
CA THR A 38 -24.17 16.63 18.53
C THR A 38 -24.77 15.27 18.21
N LEU A 39 -24.02 14.21 18.49
CA LEU A 39 -24.49 12.84 18.33
C LEU A 39 -25.48 12.49 19.45
N LEU A 40 -26.65 11.97 19.07
CA LEU A 40 -27.68 11.53 20.00
C LEU A 40 -27.90 10.02 19.87
N TYR A 41 -28.27 9.37 20.97
CA TYR A 41 -28.78 8.00 20.92
C TYR A 41 -30.03 7.94 20.03
N GLY A 42 -30.10 6.93 19.17
CA GLY A 42 -31.18 6.71 18.20
C GLY A 42 -30.91 7.31 16.82
N HIS A 43 -29.81 8.05 16.66
CA HIS A 43 -29.39 8.53 15.34
C HIS A 43 -28.72 7.44 14.52
N ALA A 44 -28.93 7.52 13.21
CA ALA A 44 -28.15 6.84 12.20
C ALA A 44 -26.84 7.61 11.96
N VAL A 45 -25.72 6.89 11.92
CA VAL A 45 -24.39 7.44 11.64
C VAL A 45 -23.78 6.80 10.40
N LEU A 46 -22.97 7.61 9.72
CA LEU A 46 -22.14 7.18 8.60
C LEU A 46 -20.68 7.23 9.02
N LEU A 47 -20.03 6.06 9.04
CA LEU A 47 -18.65 5.88 9.45
C LEU A 47 -17.75 5.74 8.22
N ARG A 48 -16.83 6.69 8.04
CA ARG A 48 -15.85 6.67 6.97
C ARG A 48 -14.46 6.33 7.49
N HIS A 49 -13.81 5.34 6.91
CA HIS A 49 -12.44 5.01 7.26
C HIS A 49 -11.52 6.17 6.85
N SER A 50 -10.83 6.76 7.83
CA SER A 50 -10.04 7.99 7.65
C SER A 50 -8.98 7.89 6.55
N TYR A 51 -8.50 6.68 6.27
CA TYR A 51 -7.38 6.44 5.37
C TYR A 51 -7.80 6.09 3.95
N SER A 52 -8.66 5.08 3.77
CA SER A 52 -9.13 4.68 2.44
C SER A 52 -10.23 5.60 1.92
N GLY A 53 -10.86 6.37 2.79
CA GLY A 53 -12.02 7.18 2.44
C GLY A 53 -13.27 6.36 2.12
N MET A 54 -13.24 5.04 2.34
CA MET A 54 -14.36 4.11 2.15
C MET A 54 -15.27 4.09 3.39
N TYR A 55 -16.50 3.64 3.21
CA TYR A 55 -17.53 3.58 4.25
C TYR A 55 -17.60 2.20 4.88
N LEU A 56 -17.89 2.13 6.18
CA LEU A 56 -18.14 0.88 6.89
C LEU A 56 -19.54 0.37 6.58
N CYS A 57 -19.62 -0.82 5.98
CA CYS A 57 -20.87 -1.41 5.50
C CYS A 57 -21.09 -2.83 6.03
N CYS A 58 -22.36 -3.18 6.22
CA CYS A 58 -22.81 -4.55 6.31
C CYS A 58 -22.86 -5.16 4.89
N LEU A 59 -22.08 -6.21 4.64
CA LEU A 59 -22.05 -6.91 3.36
C LEU A 59 -23.17 -7.97 3.29
N SER A 60 -23.50 -8.43 2.08
CA SER A 60 -24.44 -9.54 1.88
C SER A 60 -23.77 -10.92 1.93
N THR A 61 -22.46 -10.97 2.09
CA THR A 61 -21.69 -12.22 2.19
C THR A 61 -21.65 -12.72 3.63
N SER A 62 -21.52 -14.04 3.80
CA SER A 62 -21.41 -14.72 5.11
C SER A 62 -20.21 -15.67 5.10
N ARG A 63 -19.02 -15.16 4.73
CA ARG A 63 -17.82 -15.98 4.50
C ARG A 63 -16.96 -16.14 5.74
N SER A 64 -17.02 -15.20 6.67
CA SER A 64 -16.07 -15.11 7.78
C SER A 64 -16.56 -15.79 9.07
N SER A 65 -17.88 -15.82 9.28
CA SER A 65 -18.49 -16.37 10.50
C SER A 65 -18.91 -17.83 10.35
N THR A 66 -18.89 -18.57 11.45
CA THR A 66 -19.51 -19.91 11.54
C THR A 66 -21.03 -19.83 11.60
N ASP A 67 -21.57 -18.67 11.99
CA ASP A 67 -23.00 -18.39 11.97
C ASP A 67 -23.45 -18.05 10.55
N LYS A 68 -24.30 -18.91 9.98
CA LYS A 68 -24.86 -18.73 8.64
C LYS A 68 -25.81 -17.52 8.55
N LEU A 69 -26.28 -17.03 9.70
CA LEU A 69 -27.12 -15.85 9.80
C LEU A 69 -26.30 -14.59 10.12
N ALA A 70 -24.98 -14.67 10.21
CA ALA A 70 -24.14 -13.49 10.31
C ALA A 70 -23.82 -12.95 8.90
N PHE A 71 -23.75 -11.63 8.78
CA PHE A 71 -23.25 -10.96 7.59
C PHE A 71 -21.82 -10.45 7.84
N ASP A 72 -20.97 -10.51 6.83
CA ASP A 72 -19.62 -9.96 6.91
C ASP A 72 -19.70 -8.42 7.00
N VAL A 73 -18.79 -7.83 7.77
CA VAL A 73 -18.64 -6.37 7.84
C VAL A 73 -17.40 -5.97 7.04
N GLY A 74 -17.53 -4.96 6.17
CA GLY A 74 -16.45 -4.56 5.27
C GLY A 74 -16.50 -3.09 4.88
N LEU A 75 -15.49 -2.65 4.12
CA LEU A 75 -15.42 -1.29 3.60
C LEU A 75 -15.84 -1.25 2.12
N GLN A 76 -16.66 -0.28 1.73
CA GLN A 76 -17.04 -0.04 0.33
C GLN A 76 -16.83 1.42 -0.10
N GLU A 77 -16.55 1.65 -1.38
CA GLU A 77 -16.37 3.00 -1.94
C GLU A 77 -17.68 3.80 -2.00
N ASN A 78 -18.79 3.13 -2.29
CA ASN A 78 -20.07 3.79 -2.49
C ASN A 78 -20.83 3.90 -1.16
N SER A 79 -21.29 5.11 -0.84
CA SER A 79 -22.23 5.37 0.25
C SER A 79 -23.69 5.22 -0.19
N THR A 80 -23.94 4.38 -1.21
CA THR A 80 -25.26 4.23 -1.83
C THR A 80 -26.04 3.15 -1.11
N GLY A 81 -27.19 3.51 -0.53
CA GLY A 81 -28.10 2.59 0.14
C GLY A 81 -27.89 2.49 1.64
N GLU A 82 -28.69 1.62 2.26
CA GLU A 82 -28.81 1.47 3.72
C GLU A 82 -27.65 0.71 4.35
N ALA A 83 -26.90 -0.08 3.57
CA ALA A 83 -25.87 -0.98 4.06
C ALA A 83 -24.70 -0.28 4.78
N CYS A 84 -24.47 1.01 4.51
CA CYS A 84 -23.40 1.80 5.11
C CYS A 84 -23.81 2.55 6.40
N TRP A 85 -25.08 2.43 6.82
CA TRP A 85 -25.63 3.16 7.94
C TRP A 85 -25.81 2.29 9.18
N TRP A 86 -25.50 2.88 10.33
CA TRP A 86 -25.56 2.22 11.63
C TRP A 86 -26.33 3.10 12.62
N THR A 87 -27.33 2.57 13.33
CA THR A 87 -27.94 3.28 14.46
C THR A 87 -27.14 3.06 15.73
N ILE A 88 -27.12 4.07 16.59
CA ILE A 88 -26.42 4.05 17.87
C ILE A 88 -27.43 3.95 19.01
N HIS A 89 -27.30 2.92 19.83
CA HIS A 89 -28.17 2.68 20.99
C HIS A 89 -27.36 2.67 22.29
N PRO A 90 -27.98 3.07 23.43
CA PRO A 90 -27.33 3.02 24.72
C PRO A 90 -27.16 1.56 25.18
N ALA A 91 -25.97 1.22 25.69
CA ALA A 91 -25.70 -0.13 26.18
C ALA A 91 -26.43 -0.47 27.50
N SER A 92 -26.81 0.54 28.28
CA SER A 92 -27.46 0.35 29.57
C SER A 92 -28.61 1.32 29.79
N LYS A 93 -29.47 1.03 30.77
CA LYS A 93 -30.59 1.90 31.18
C LYS A 93 -30.15 3.23 31.84
N GLN A 94 -28.85 3.47 32.01
CA GLN A 94 -28.34 4.75 32.51
C GLN A 94 -28.42 5.88 31.48
N ARG A 95 -28.61 5.53 30.21
CA ARG A 95 -28.80 6.45 29.09
C ARG A 95 -30.10 6.11 28.38
N SER A 96 -30.70 7.12 27.76
CA SER A 96 -31.96 6.99 27.02
C SER A 96 -31.84 7.48 25.58
N GLU A 97 -32.73 7.01 24.72
CA GLU A 97 -32.87 7.50 23.34
C GLU A 97 -33.06 9.03 23.32
N GLY A 98 -32.38 9.71 22.39
CA GLY A 98 -32.37 11.18 22.28
C GLY A 98 -31.39 11.90 23.21
N GLU A 99 -30.75 11.22 24.17
CA GLU A 99 -29.68 11.82 24.98
C GLU A 99 -28.37 12.01 24.18
N LYS A 100 -27.54 12.95 24.61
CA LYS A 100 -26.22 13.21 24.00
C LYS A 100 -25.24 12.10 24.35
N VAL A 101 -24.59 11.55 23.34
CA VAL A 101 -23.49 10.60 23.51
C VAL A 101 -22.27 11.31 24.07
N ARG A 102 -21.72 10.82 25.18
CA ARG A 102 -20.52 11.37 25.84
C ARG A 102 -19.27 10.56 25.49
N VAL A 103 -18.11 11.19 25.64
CA VAL A 103 -16.82 10.50 25.51
C VAL A 103 -16.72 9.40 26.57
N GLY A 104 -16.40 8.18 26.14
CA GLY A 104 -16.29 7.02 27.03
C GLY A 104 -17.63 6.33 27.34
N ASP A 105 -18.76 6.78 26.77
CA ASP A 105 -19.99 6.01 26.85
C ASP A 105 -19.86 4.70 26.04
N ASP A 106 -20.50 3.63 26.52
CA ASP A 106 -20.62 2.36 25.82
C ASP A 106 -21.83 2.36 24.88
N LEU A 107 -21.58 1.95 23.64
CA LEU A 107 -22.54 2.00 22.54
C LEU A 107 -22.84 0.61 22.01
N ILE A 108 -24.06 0.46 21.50
CA ILE A 108 -24.47 -0.64 20.65
C ILE A 108 -24.69 -0.08 19.24
N LEU A 109 -24.07 -0.70 18.24
CA LEU A 109 -24.22 -0.35 16.84
C LEU A 109 -25.13 -1.38 16.15
N VAL A 110 -26.17 -0.92 15.48
CA VAL A 110 -27.11 -1.77 14.74
C VAL A 110 -27.13 -1.35 13.28
N SER A 111 -26.91 -2.30 12.37
CA SER A 111 -26.99 -2.09 10.93
C SER A 111 -28.43 -1.77 10.53
N ILE A 112 -28.63 -0.74 9.72
CA ILE A 112 -29.98 -0.37 9.24
C ILE A 112 -30.49 -1.36 8.20
N SER A 113 -29.64 -1.81 7.29
CA SER A 113 -30.07 -2.69 6.18
C SER A 113 -30.43 -4.11 6.63
N SER A 114 -29.85 -4.56 7.74
CA SER A 114 -29.99 -5.95 8.19
C SER A 114 -30.57 -6.10 9.59
N GLU A 115 -30.74 -5.00 10.33
CA GLU A 115 -31.19 -4.98 11.72
C GLU A 115 -30.34 -5.89 12.65
N ARG A 116 -29.05 -6.02 12.33
CA ARG A 116 -28.09 -6.86 13.07
C ARG A 116 -27.08 -5.99 13.80
N TYR A 117 -26.62 -6.47 14.94
CA TYR A 117 -25.62 -5.81 15.76
C TYR A 117 -24.22 -5.93 15.15
N LEU A 118 -23.42 -4.88 15.25
CA LEU A 118 -21.99 -4.99 15.03
C LEU A 118 -21.38 -5.82 16.16
N HIS A 119 -20.98 -7.04 15.83
CA HIS A 119 -20.67 -8.09 16.79
C HIS A 119 -19.19 -8.48 16.71
N LEU A 120 -18.56 -8.64 17.87
CA LEU A 120 -17.23 -9.22 18.00
C LEU A 120 -17.38 -10.72 18.23
N SER A 121 -17.19 -11.49 17.16
CA SER A 121 -17.32 -12.94 17.19
C SER A 121 -15.96 -13.61 17.41
N TYR A 122 -15.96 -14.69 18.19
CA TYR A 122 -14.82 -15.58 18.34
C TYR A 122 -15.04 -16.84 17.51
N GLY A 123 -14.31 -16.94 16.40
CA GLY A 123 -14.45 -18.01 15.41
C GLY A 123 -13.39 -19.10 15.59
N ILE A 124 -12.93 -19.67 14.46
CA ILE A 124 -11.91 -20.73 14.39
C ILE A 124 -10.53 -20.23 14.88
N GLY A 125 -10.41 -19.97 16.19
CA GLY A 125 -9.17 -19.56 16.86
C GLY A 125 -8.77 -18.09 16.73
N ASP A 126 -9.58 -17.23 16.13
CA ASP A 126 -9.31 -15.78 16.01
C ASP A 126 -10.58 -14.94 16.19
N PHE A 127 -10.39 -13.69 16.61
CA PHE A 127 -11.45 -12.70 16.72
C PHE A 127 -11.75 -12.08 15.36
N HIS A 128 -13.02 -12.01 15.00
CA HIS A 128 -13.48 -11.31 13.80
C HIS A 128 -14.69 -10.44 14.13
N VAL A 129 -15.00 -9.51 13.23
CA VAL A 129 -16.13 -8.60 13.38
C VAL A 129 -17.14 -8.93 12.30
N ASP A 130 -18.36 -9.27 12.72
CA ASP A 130 -19.49 -9.59 11.85
C ASP A 130 -20.75 -8.79 12.26
N ALA A 131 -21.81 -8.93 11.49
CA ALA A 131 -23.12 -8.39 11.80
C ALA A 131 -24.07 -9.55 12.16
N ALA A 132 -24.35 -9.71 13.45
CA ALA A 132 -25.06 -10.86 14.03
C ALA A 132 -26.14 -10.43 15.04
N PHE A 133 -26.84 -11.40 15.65
CA PHE A 133 -27.91 -11.13 16.62
C PHE A 133 -27.42 -10.88 18.05
N GLN A 134 -26.12 -11.04 18.32
CA GLN A 134 -25.53 -10.83 19.63
C GLN A 134 -24.97 -9.42 19.77
N GLN A 135 -25.24 -8.79 20.91
CA GLN A 135 -24.77 -7.45 21.20
C GLN A 135 -23.28 -7.45 21.56
N THR A 136 -22.57 -6.40 21.15
CA THR A 136 -21.21 -6.10 21.60
C THR A 136 -21.17 -4.64 22.02
N PHE A 137 -20.52 -4.38 23.15
CA PHE A 137 -20.34 -3.01 23.65
C PHE A 137 -19.10 -2.39 23.01
N TRP A 138 -19.31 -1.25 22.36
CA TRP A 138 -18.27 -0.49 21.69
C TRP A 138 -18.09 0.86 22.39
N SER A 139 -16.86 1.18 22.78
CA SER A 139 -16.56 2.49 23.37
C SER A 139 -15.97 3.43 22.33
N VAL A 140 -16.43 4.69 22.30
CA VAL A 140 -15.90 5.71 21.39
C VAL A 140 -14.75 6.46 22.03
N VAL A 141 -13.60 6.43 21.38
CA VAL A 141 -12.40 7.14 21.80
C VAL A 141 -12.13 8.32 20.85
N PRO A 142 -12.11 9.58 21.35
CA PRO A 142 -11.75 10.72 20.52
C PRO A 142 -10.27 10.66 20.18
N ILE A 143 -9.96 10.53 18.89
CA ILE A 143 -8.58 10.52 18.38
C ILE A 143 -8.14 11.95 18.03
N CYS A 144 -9.02 12.72 17.39
CA CYS A 144 -8.78 14.08 16.90
C CYS A 144 -10.14 14.78 16.70
N THR A 145 -10.17 16.11 16.75
CA THR A 145 -11.32 16.91 16.29
C THR A 145 -10.92 17.70 15.05
N ARG A 146 -11.85 17.99 14.13
CA ARG A 146 -11.60 18.88 12.99
C ARG A 146 -11.91 20.35 13.29
N SER A 147 -12.67 20.63 14.34
CA SER A 147 -13.17 21.99 14.62
C SER A 147 -12.12 22.90 15.26
N GLU A 148 -11.15 22.33 15.98
CA GLU A 148 -10.19 23.07 16.80
C GLU A 148 -8.74 22.93 16.31
N VAL A 149 -8.54 22.40 15.09
CA VAL A 149 -7.19 22.21 14.55
C VAL A 149 -6.67 23.54 14.03
N ALA A 150 -5.60 24.05 14.66
CA ALA A 150 -4.88 25.20 14.14
C ALA A 150 -4.20 24.86 12.81
N GLN A 151 -4.45 25.65 11.77
CA GLN A 151 -3.89 25.43 10.43
C GLN A 151 -2.37 25.69 10.43
N GLY A 152 -1.61 24.80 9.78
CA GLY A 152 -0.15 24.93 9.65
C GLY A 152 0.65 24.38 10.83
N PHE A 153 -0.01 23.84 11.86
CA PHE A 153 0.64 23.23 13.02
C PHE A 153 0.70 21.71 12.92
N LEU A 154 1.74 21.14 13.53
CA LEU A 154 1.97 19.71 13.61
C LEU A 154 0.97 19.06 14.57
N ILE A 155 0.30 18.01 14.10
CA ILE A 155 -0.54 17.14 14.92
C ILE A 155 -0.01 15.71 14.93
N GLY A 156 -0.37 14.95 15.95
CA GLY A 156 -0.07 13.52 15.98
C GLY A 156 -0.76 12.76 14.84
N GLY A 157 -0.10 11.73 14.33
CA GLY A 157 -0.56 10.94 13.19
C GLY A 157 -0.20 11.51 11.81
N ASP A 158 0.31 12.75 11.75
CA ASP A 158 0.77 13.36 10.50
C ASP A 158 1.92 12.58 9.87
N VAL A 159 1.96 12.63 8.54
CA VAL A 159 3.09 12.19 7.72
C VAL A 159 3.85 13.41 7.25
N LEU A 160 5.15 13.42 7.51
CA LEU A 160 6.02 14.57 7.33
C LEU A 160 7.42 14.17 6.85
N ARG A 161 8.16 15.18 6.42
CA ARG A 161 9.59 15.15 6.12
C ARG A 161 10.33 15.96 7.16
N LEU A 162 11.48 15.43 7.55
CA LEU A 162 12.44 16.06 8.44
C LEU A 162 13.54 16.65 7.56
N LEU A 163 13.51 17.96 7.34
CA LEU A 163 14.47 18.66 6.49
C LEU A 163 15.63 19.17 7.34
N TYR A 164 16.85 19.00 6.84
CA TYR A 164 18.08 19.38 7.52
C TYR A 164 18.62 20.70 6.97
N GLY A 165 18.71 21.72 7.82
CA GLY A 165 19.24 23.04 7.48
C GLY A 165 18.51 23.72 6.31
N HIS A 166 19.20 24.65 5.64
CA HIS A 166 18.71 25.36 4.46
C HIS A 166 19.09 24.67 3.12
N MET A 167 19.61 23.44 3.17
CA MET A 167 20.33 22.80 2.05
C MET A 167 19.51 21.77 1.26
N ASP A 168 18.17 21.80 1.32
CA ASP A 168 17.30 20.80 0.68
C ASP A 168 17.66 19.33 1.00
N GLU A 169 18.29 19.09 2.15
CA GLU A 169 18.60 17.76 2.66
C GLU A 169 17.45 17.24 3.53
N CYS A 170 17.21 15.93 3.50
CA CYS A 170 16.15 15.33 4.31
C CYS A 170 16.57 14.00 4.93
N LEU A 171 15.97 13.69 6.09
CA LEU A 171 16.17 12.40 6.75
C LEU A 171 15.51 11.28 5.94
N THR A 172 16.29 10.29 5.55
CA THR A 172 15.87 9.22 4.66
C THR A 172 16.52 7.87 4.99
N VAL A 173 16.11 6.85 4.26
CA VAL A 173 16.69 5.51 4.27
C VAL A 173 17.23 5.15 2.88
N PRO A 174 18.16 4.19 2.77
CA PRO A 174 18.60 3.68 1.48
C PRO A 174 17.45 3.18 0.58
N SER A 175 17.68 3.18 -0.73
CA SER A 175 16.68 2.73 -1.72
C SER A 175 16.30 1.25 -1.50
N GLY A 176 15.04 0.91 -1.81
CA GLY A 176 14.55 -0.47 -1.76
C GLY A 176 15.25 -1.42 -2.73
N GLN A 177 15.94 -0.89 -3.73
CA GLN A 177 16.70 -1.67 -4.72
C GLN A 177 17.86 -2.46 -4.10
N TYR A 178 18.40 -2.00 -2.97
CA TYR A 178 19.54 -2.66 -2.29
C TYR A 178 19.11 -3.70 -1.25
N GLY A 179 17.81 -4.05 -1.19
CA GLY A 179 17.27 -5.05 -0.27
C GLY A 179 16.96 -4.53 1.15
N GLU A 180 16.19 -5.31 1.91
CA GLU A 180 15.60 -4.89 3.18
C GLU A 180 16.59 -4.71 4.35
N GLU A 181 17.74 -5.38 4.32
CA GLU A 181 18.76 -5.26 5.38
C GLU A 181 19.49 -3.92 5.32
N HIS A 182 19.82 -3.44 4.12
CA HIS A 182 20.46 -2.15 3.91
C HIS A 182 19.55 -0.98 4.29
N ARG A 183 18.22 -1.16 4.30
CA ARG A 183 17.23 -0.12 4.66
C ARG A 183 17.09 0.12 6.17
N ARG A 184 17.92 -0.50 7.00
CA ARG A 184 17.87 -0.30 8.47
C ARG A 184 18.61 0.95 8.92
N THR A 185 19.57 1.44 8.15
CA THR A 185 20.38 2.61 8.49
C THR A 185 19.70 3.91 8.04
N ILE A 186 19.98 4.99 8.78
CA ILE A 186 19.37 6.30 8.57
C ILE A 186 20.42 7.28 8.06
N HIS A 187 20.06 8.08 7.06
CA HIS A 187 20.96 9.05 6.44
C HIS A 187 20.26 10.39 6.17
N TYR A 188 21.07 11.42 5.97
CA TYR A 188 20.68 12.66 5.31
C TYR A 188 21.14 12.61 3.86
N GLU A 189 20.22 12.95 2.95
CA GLU A 189 20.47 13.01 1.52
C GLU A 189 19.75 14.21 0.90
N GLY A 190 20.45 14.93 0.03
CA GLY A 190 19.95 16.10 -0.68
C GLY A 190 19.29 15.79 -2.02
N GLY A 191 18.72 16.83 -2.63
CA GLY A 191 18.19 16.78 -4.00
C GLY A 191 16.84 16.07 -4.10
N ALA A 192 16.68 15.19 -5.10
CA ALA A 192 15.38 14.61 -5.46
C ALA A 192 14.70 13.79 -4.33
N VAL A 193 15.43 13.42 -3.27
CA VAL A 193 14.91 12.60 -2.16
C VAL A 193 13.81 13.28 -1.35
N SER A 194 13.82 14.61 -1.33
CA SER A 194 12.75 15.42 -0.76
C SER A 194 11.40 15.20 -1.46
N SER A 195 11.39 14.62 -2.68
CA SER A 195 10.19 14.24 -3.42
C SER A 195 9.90 12.73 -3.44
N HIS A 196 10.75 11.92 -2.79
CA HIS A 196 10.60 10.47 -2.76
C HIS A 196 9.86 10.00 -1.49
N ALA A 197 9.13 8.88 -1.59
CA ALA A 197 8.41 8.31 -0.45
C ALA A 197 9.30 7.76 0.67
N ARG A 198 10.60 7.54 0.41
CA ARG A 198 11.58 7.05 1.41
C ARG A 198 12.05 8.13 2.40
N SER A 199 11.60 9.38 2.25
CA SER A 199 11.81 10.45 3.23
C SER A 199 10.57 10.70 4.09
N LEU A 200 9.52 9.87 3.95
CA LEU A 200 8.26 10.03 4.68
C LEU A 200 8.31 9.34 6.05
N TRP A 201 8.02 10.13 7.07
CA TRP A 201 7.95 9.70 8.46
C TRP A 201 6.57 9.99 9.02
N LYS A 202 6.00 9.03 9.73
CA LYS A 202 4.74 9.20 10.47
C LYS A 202 5.05 9.38 11.94
N LEU A 203 4.53 10.46 12.52
CA LEU A 203 4.64 10.73 13.95
C LEU A 203 3.50 10.05 14.70
N GLU A 204 3.83 9.14 15.62
CA GLU A 204 2.84 8.42 16.43
C GLU A 204 3.03 8.78 17.91
N THR A 205 2.03 9.40 18.53
CA THR A 205 2.06 9.69 19.97
C THR A 205 1.96 8.41 20.80
N LEU A 206 2.40 8.45 22.06
CA LEU A 206 2.28 7.30 22.97
C LEU A 206 0.87 7.06 23.50
N ARG A 207 -0.04 8.02 23.33
CA ARG A 207 -1.44 7.92 23.76
C ARG A 207 -2.32 7.38 22.64
N VAL A 208 -3.45 6.79 23.01
CA VAL A 208 -4.53 6.40 22.07
C VAL A 208 -5.54 7.54 21.96
N VAL A 209 -6.08 7.96 23.11
CA VAL A 209 -6.97 9.13 23.23
C VAL A 209 -6.21 10.39 22.88
N TRP A 210 -6.81 11.25 22.06
CA TRP A 210 -6.21 12.51 21.59
C TRP A 210 -4.84 12.32 20.92
N SER A 211 -4.61 11.17 20.30
CA SER A 211 -3.37 10.89 19.58
C SER A 211 -3.16 11.78 18.34
N GLY A 212 -4.20 12.46 17.86
CA GLY A 212 -4.14 13.50 16.84
C GLY A 212 -4.23 14.93 17.39
N SER A 213 -3.88 15.16 18.66
CA SER A 213 -3.72 16.50 19.24
C SER A 213 -2.49 17.22 18.67
N HIS A 214 -2.40 18.53 18.93
CA HIS A 214 -1.21 19.32 18.61
C HIS A 214 0.00 18.81 19.39
N ILE A 215 1.12 18.65 18.67
CA ILE A 215 2.37 18.22 19.29
C ILE A 215 3.03 19.41 19.97
N ARG A 216 3.34 19.23 21.26
CA ARG A 216 4.03 20.22 22.09
C ARG A 216 5.51 19.94 22.21
N TRP A 217 6.28 20.97 22.55
CA TRP A 217 7.69 20.80 22.90
C TRP A 217 7.85 19.84 24.08
N GLY A 218 8.80 18.91 23.98
CA GLY A 218 9.07 17.88 24.98
C GLY A 218 8.03 16.75 25.06
N GLN A 219 7.00 16.75 24.20
CA GLN A 219 6.02 15.67 24.14
C GLN A 219 6.65 14.41 23.53
N PRO A 220 6.55 13.25 24.19
CA PRO A 220 7.11 12.01 23.66
C PRO A 220 6.28 11.44 22.50
N PHE A 221 6.96 11.00 21.45
CA PHE A 221 6.39 10.32 20.30
C PHE A 221 7.34 9.24 19.77
N ARG A 222 6.84 8.40 18.87
CA ARG A 222 7.63 7.47 18.07
C ARG A 222 7.60 7.91 16.60
N LEU A 223 8.71 7.69 15.91
CA LEU A 223 8.80 7.91 14.47
C LEU A 223 8.70 6.58 13.74
N ARG A 224 7.72 6.47 12.86
CA ARG A 224 7.51 5.31 12.01
C ARG A 224 7.84 5.66 10.57
N HIS A 225 8.76 4.94 9.95
CA HIS A 225 9.03 5.11 8.53
C HIS A 225 7.87 4.56 7.71
N VAL A 226 7.32 5.35 6.77
CA VAL A 226 6.02 5.04 6.14
C VAL A 226 6.11 3.81 5.25
N THR A 227 7.10 3.73 4.37
CA THR A 227 7.15 2.67 3.35
C THR A 227 7.67 1.33 3.88
N THR A 228 8.54 1.33 4.90
CA THR A 228 8.99 0.07 5.54
C THR A 228 8.08 -0.34 6.69
N GLY A 229 7.38 0.61 7.32
CA GLY A 229 6.53 0.37 8.48
C GLY A 229 7.27 0.09 9.79
N LYS A 230 8.61 0.22 9.79
CA LYS A 230 9.51 0.05 10.94
C LYS A 230 9.61 1.34 11.76
N TYR A 231 10.07 1.23 12.99
CA TYR A 231 10.25 2.35 13.92
C TYR A 231 11.71 2.76 14.01
N LEU A 232 11.97 4.07 14.11
CA LEU A 232 13.27 4.59 14.49
C LEU A 232 13.56 4.19 15.94
N SER A 233 14.74 3.61 16.19
CA SER A 233 15.14 3.08 17.49
C SER A 233 16.62 3.34 17.76
N LEU A 234 16.93 3.64 19.02
CA LEU A 234 18.29 3.62 19.54
C LEU A 234 18.57 2.24 20.17
N THR A 235 19.40 1.43 19.53
CA THR A 235 19.75 0.10 20.03
C THR A 235 20.68 0.17 21.25
N GLU A 236 20.84 -0.95 21.97
CA GLU A 236 21.76 -1.07 23.11
C GLU A 236 23.22 -0.73 22.74
N GLU A 237 23.61 -1.05 21.50
CA GLU A 237 24.93 -0.70 20.92
C GLU A 237 25.07 0.80 20.58
N LYS A 238 24.14 1.65 21.02
CA LYS A 238 24.05 3.09 20.71
C LYS A 238 23.98 3.40 19.22
N SER A 239 23.46 2.46 18.42
CA SER A 239 23.27 2.65 16.99
C SER A 239 21.84 3.08 16.68
N LEU A 240 21.69 4.02 15.75
CA LEU A 240 20.37 4.49 15.29
C LEU A 240 19.92 3.66 14.09
N LEU A 241 18.88 2.85 14.26
CA LEU A 241 18.41 1.90 13.25
C LEU A 241 16.88 1.86 13.16
N LEU A 242 16.37 1.34 12.05
CA LEU A 242 14.97 0.92 11.92
C LEU A 242 14.77 -0.48 12.47
N VAL A 243 13.81 -0.61 13.39
CA VAL A 243 13.44 -1.85 14.06
C VAL A 243 11.99 -2.22 13.73
N ASP A 244 11.73 -3.52 13.59
CA ASP A 244 10.39 -4.04 13.31
C ASP A 244 9.42 -3.75 14.47
N LYS A 245 8.12 -3.70 14.17
CA LYS A 245 7.07 -3.31 15.12
C LYS A 245 7.09 -4.19 16.38
N GLU A 246 7.38 -5.47 16.23
CA GLU A 246 7.37 -6.48 17.30
C GLU A 246 8.53 -6.30 18.28
N LYS A 247 9.63 -5.68 17.82
CA LYS A 247 10.85 -5.44 18.60
C LYS A 247 10.96 -3.97 19.08
N ALA A 248 10.02 -3.12 18.70
CA ALA A 248 10.03 -1.69 18.99
C ALA A 248 9.49 -1.38 20.39
N ASP A 249 10.35 -1.51 21.40
CA ASP A 249 10.06 -1.19 22.79
C ASP A 249 9.98 0.33 23.04
N ILE A 250 9.30 0.73 24.12
CA ILE A 250 9.11 2.14 24.48
C ILE A 250 10.45 2.80 24.82
N LYS A 251 11.41 2.10 25.44
CA LYS A 251 12.63 2.73 25.93
C LYS A 251 13.57 3.12 24.80
N SER A 252 13.61 2.35 23.71
CA SER A 252 14.48 2.61 22.56
C SER A 252 13.87 3.52 21.48
N THR A 253 12.54 3.64 21.40
CA THR A 253 11.84 4.27 20.26
C THR A 253 11.20 5.62 20.56
N VAL A 254 11.41 6.17 21.76
CA VAL A 254 10.74 7.39 22.20
C VAL A 254 11.63 8.61 22.07
N PHE A 255 11.18 9.52 21.23
CA PHE A 255 11.83 10.79 20.94
C PHE A 255 10.89 11.95 21.30
N CYS A 256 11.43 13.16 21.40
CA CYS A 256 10.67 14.38 21.52
C CYS A 256 11.30 15.51 20.70
N PHE A 257 10.50 16.51 20.36
CA PHE A 257 10.99 17.75 19.78
C PHE A 257 11.34 18.75 20.87
N ARG A 258 12.44 19.48 20.68
CA ARG A 258 12.89 20.56 21.56
C ARG A 258 13.15 21.80 20.72
N SER A 259 12.91 22.97 21.30
CA SER A 259 13.16 24.28 20.68
C SER A 259 14.63 24.69 20.74
N SER A 260 15.39 24.17 21.71
CA SER A 260 16.83 24.37 21.87
C SER A 260 17.47 23.17 22.57
N LYS A 261 18.81 23.12 22.57
CA LYS A 261 19.60 22.11 23.28
C LYS A 261 19.90 22.46 24.74
N GLU A 262 19.24 23.47 25.27
CA GLU A 262 19.44 23.88 26.65
C GLU A 262 18.82 22.87 27.63
N LYS A 263 19.44 22.76 28.81
CA LYS A 263 18.92 21.95 29.92
C LYS A 263 17.67 22.61 30.50
N LEU A 264 16.51 22.40 29.86
CA LEU A 264 15.23 22.75 30.47
C LEU A 264 14.80 21.65 31.43
N ASP A 265 14.36 22.04 32.62
CA ASP A 265 13.68 21.15 33.54
C ASP A 265 12.49 20.47 32.83
N PRO A 266 12.28 19.16 33.02
CA PRO A 266 11.09 18.49 32.54
C PRO A 266 9.89 19.02 33.33
N GLY A 267 9.32 20.14 32.86
CA GLY A 267 8.15 20.77 33.48
C GLY A 267 7.02 19.77 33.68
N THR A 268 6.17 20.03 34.67
CA THR A 268 5.04 19.17 35.05
C THR A 268 4.15 18.93 33.83
N LYS A 269 4.19 17.71 33.30
CA LYS A 269 3.39 17.30 32.13
C LYS A 269 1.93 17.22 32.55
N LYS A 270 1.20 18.34 32.49
CA LYS A 270 -0.26 18.31 32.59
C LYS A 270 -0.80 17.57 31.37
N GLU A 271 -1.59 16.53 31.65
CA GLU A 271 -2.42 15.89 30.64
C GLU A 271 -3.47 16.92 30.21
N VAL A 272 -3.61 17.09 28.90
CA VAL A 272 -4.60 18.01 28.33
C VAL A 272 -5.62 17.14 27.62
N ASP A 273 -6.87 17.23 28.06
CA ASP A 273 -8.01 16.71 27.32
C ASP A 273 -8.36 17.72 26.22
N GLY A 274 -8.36 17.26 24.96
CA GLY A 274 -8.61 18.11 23.79
C GLY A 274 -7.41 18.20 22.84
N MET A 275 -7.44 19.20 21.94
CA MET A 275 -6.38 19.40 20.94
C MET A 275 -5.08 19.94 21.51
N GLY A 276 -5.10 20.54 22.71
CA GLY A 276 -3.92 21.17 23.30
C GLY A 276 -3.46 22.43 22.56
N VAL A 277 -2.32 22.97 22.99
CA VAL A 277 -1.75 24.21 22.45
C VAL A 277 -0.94 23.91 21.18
N PRO A 278 -1.17 24.66 20.08
CA PRO A 278 -0.42 24.52 18.83
C PRO A 278 0.97 25.18 18.93
N ASP A 279 2.01 24.41 19.26
CA ASP A 279 3.37 24.93 19.48
C ASP A 279 4.28 24.87 18.25
N ILE A 280 4.19 23.77 17.48
CA ILE A 280 5.14 23.45 16.40
C ILE A 280 4.48 23.70 15.03
N LYS A 281 5.05 24.61 14.25
CA LYS A 281 4.56 25.03 12.93
C LYS A 281 5.41 24.47 11.80
N TYR A 282 4.76 23.99 10.74
CA TYR A 282 5.44 23.54 9.53
C TYR A 282 6.18 24.70 8.84
N GLY A 283 7.40 24.44 8.37
CA GLY A 283 8.27 25.43 7.70
C GLY A 283 8.94 26.45 8.63
N ASP A 284 8.24 26.93 9.65
CA ASP A 284 8.71 28.04 10.49
C ASP A 284 9.43 27.58 11.76
N SER A 285 9.00 26.46 12.37
CA SER A 285 9.63 25.96 13.59
C SER A 285 10.92 25.19 13.28
N VAL A 286 11.99 25.56 13.98
CA VAL A 286 13.24 24.80 14.01
C VAL A 286 13.18 23.82 15.18
N CYS A 287 13.28 22.54 14.87
CA CYS A 287 13.09 21.45 15.81
C CYS A 287 14.40 20.67 16.01
N TYR A 288 14.73 20.38 17.27
CA TYR A 288 15.79 19.44 17.62
C TYR A 288 15.16 18.14 18.12
N ILE A 289 15.59 17.00 17.59
CA ILE A 289 15.09 15.69 18.03
C ILE A 289 15.99 15.16 19.14
N GLN A 290 15.40 14.87 20.29
CA GLN A 290 16.09 14.26 21.44
C GLN A 290 15.48 12.89 21.74
N HIS A 291 16.33 11.90 22.04
CA HIS A 291 15.88 10.63 22.61
C HIS A 291 15.56 10.81 24.09
N VAL A 292 14.35 10.44 24.51
CA VAL A 292 13.81 10.82 25.83
C VAL A 292 14.54 10.14 26.98
N PHE A 293 14.95 8.88 26.83
CA PHE A 293 15.55 8.11 27.93
C PHE A 293 17.07 8.32 28.05
N SER A 294 17.79 8.46 26.93
CA SER A 294 19.23 8.71 26.94
C SER A 294 19.58 10.19 26.99
N CYS A 295 18.61 11.08 26.76
CA CYS A 295 18.78 12.52 26.65
C CYS A 295 19.78 12.96 25.56
N GLN A 296 20.07 12.09 24.60
CA GLN A 296 20.99 12.35 23.50
C GLN A 296 20.25 12.91 22.28
N TRP A 297 20.97 13.65 21.44
CA TRP A 297 20.46 14.42 20.31
C TRP A 297 20.68 13.69 18.98
N LEU A 298 19.69 13.77 18.09
CA LEU A 298 19.85 13.37 16.70
C LEU A 298 20.77 14.36 15.98
N THR A 299 21.83 13.81 15.39
CA THR A 299 22.83 14.57 14.63
C THR A 299 23.38 13.70 13.50
N TYR A 300 24.40 14.16 12.79
CA TYR A 300 25.05 13.42 11.71
C TYR A 300 26.47 13.03 12.08
N GLN A 301 26.96 11.95 11.48
CA GLN A 301 28.36 11.56 11.56
C GLN A 301 29.16 12.37 10.51
N THR A 302 30.20 13.08 10.95
CA THR A 302 31.12 13.79 10.05
C THR A 302 31.84 12.79 9.15
N VAL A 303 31.82 13.03 7.84
CA VAL A 303 32.48 12.16 6.84
C VAL A 303 33.94 12.60 6.71
N ASP A 304 34.89 11.66 6.78
CA ASP A 304 36.31 11.96 6.55
C ASP A 304 36.55 12.52 5.14
N ALA A 305 37.41 13.54 5.02
CA ALA A 305 37.74 14.26 3.77
C ALA A 305 38.29 13.37 2.62
N LYS A 306 38.64 12.10 2.90
CA LYS A 306 39.02 11.11 1.88
C LYS A 306 37.81 10.48 1.17
N CYS A 307 36.68 10.29 1.87
CA CYS A 307 35.46 9.68 1.31
C CYS A 307 34.61 10.64 0.47
N ALA A 308 34.67 11.95 0.74
CA ALA A 308 33.94 12.95 -0.04
C ALA A 308 34.35 12.99 -1.53
N ARG A 309 35.57 12.55 -1.87
CA ARG A 309 36.08 12.49 -3.24
C ARG A 309 35.48 11.35 -4.09
N MET A 310 34.79 10.38 -3.48
CA MET A 310 34.19 9.23 -4.18
C MET A 310 32.69 9.39 -4.50
N GLY A 311 32.13 10.60 -4.42
CA GLY A 311 30.83 10.92 -5.00
C GLY A 311 29.58 10.55 -4.19
N GLY A 312 29.73 10.04 -2.96
CA GLY A 312 28.59 9.78 -2.07
C GLY A 312 28.31 10.96 -1.13
N VAL A 313 27.31 11.79 -1.43
CA VAL A 313 26.83 12.89 -0.55
C VAL A 313 25.78 12.37 0.45
N GLN A 314 26.03 11.24 1.10
CA GLN A 314 25.14 10.70 2.14
C GLN A 314 25.83 10.81 3.50
N ARG A 315 25.19 11.53 4.43
CA ARG A 315 25.67 11.64 5.82
C ARG A 315 24.87 10.70 6.70
N LYS A 316 25.54 9.84 7.47
CA LYS A 316 24.85 8.90 8.37
C LYS A 316 24.28 9.66 9.57
N ALA A 317 23.01 9.44 9.91
CA ALA A 317 22.41 9.99 11.11
C ALA A 317 22.75 9.15 12.34
N ILE A 318 23.08 9.81 13.46
CA ILE A 318 23.51 9.19 14.72
C ILE A 318 22.84 9.90 15.90
N ILE A 319 22.94 9.29 17.08
CA ILE A 319 22.51 9.89 18.34
C ILE A 319 23.77 10.23 19.16
N HIS A 320 23.95 11.49 19.53
CA HIS A 320 25.14 11.99 20.22
C HIS A 320 24.78 12.81 21.48
N HIS A 321 25.69 12.89 22.46
CA HIS A 321 25.43 13.56 23.73
C HIS A 321 25.34 15.09 23.62
N GLU A 322 26.09 15.69 22.69
CA GLU A 322 26.06 17.14 22.41
C GLU A 322 25.28 17.49 21.13
N GLY A 323 25.44 16.66 20.09
CA GLY A 323 25.07 17.00 18.70
C GLY A 323 25.74 18.28 18.17
N HIS A 324 25.58 18.56 16.88
CA HIS A 324 26.15 19.75 16.24
C HIS A 324 25.24 20.98 16.37
N MET A 325 25.80 22.19 16.19
CA MET A 325 25.05 23.45 16.30
C MET A 325 24.03 23.62 15.17
N ASP A 326 24.27 22.99 14.02
CA ASP A 326 23.47 23.06 12.80
C ASP A 326 22.42 21.94 12.68
N ASP A 327 22.15 21.19 13.76
CA ASP A 327 21.16 20.10 13.81
C ASP A 327 19.69 20.55 13.65
N GLY A 328 19.43 21.85 13.47
CA GLY A 328 18.08 22.40 13.39
C GLY A 328 17.30 21.81 12.21
N LEU A 329 16.20 21.12 12.52
CA LEU A 329 15.33 20.50 11.51
C LEU A 329 14.09 21.35 11.27
N THR A 330 13.77 21.60 10.00
CA THR A 330 12.46 22.15 9.63
C THR A 330 11.53 21.02 9.21
N LEU A 331 10.23 21.19 9.49
CA LEU A 331 9.22 20.17 9.21
C LEU A 331 8.45 20.55 7.95
N SER A 332 8.30 19.59 7.03
CA SER A 332 7.42 19.74 5.86
C SER A 332 6.36 18.66 5.86
N ARG A 333 5.09 19.04 5.76
CA ARG A 333 3.97 18.10 5.69
C ARG A 333 3.94 17.41 4.32
N SER A 334 3.68 16.11 4.29
CA SER A 334 3.49 15.39 3.02
C SER A 334 2.11 15.67 2.41
N GLN A 335 2.02 15.61 1.09
CA GLN A 335 0.72 15.62 0.40
C GLN A 335 -0.08 14.35 0.76
N GLN A 336 -1.40 14.47 0.87
CA GLN A 336 -2.26 13.37 1.28
C GLN A 336 -2.17 12.18 0.32
N GLU A 337 -2.21 12.43 -0.99
CA GLU A 337 -2.11 11.41 -2.04
C GLU A 337 -0.77 10.66 -1.98
N GLU A 338 0.32 11.38 -1.77
CA GLU A 338 1.66 10.80 -1.64
C GLU A 338 1.74 9.88 -0.40
N SER A 339 1.25 10.36 0.75
CA SER A 339 1.21 9.58 1.98
C SER A 339 0.36 8.31 1.85
N HIS A 340 -0.72 8.39 1.06
CA HIS A 340 -1.60 7.28 0.74
C HIS A 340 -0.88 6.27 -0.17
N ALA A 341 -0.32 6.73 -1.28
CA ALA A 341 0.46 5.89 -2.19
C ALA A 341 1.59 5.15 -1.45
N ALA A 342 2.35 5.84 -0.61
CA ALA A 342 3.45 5.25 0.15
C ALA A 342 3.02 4.09 1.07
N ARG A 343 1.83 4.21 1.69
CA ARG A 343 1.27 3.16 2.55
C ARG A 343 0.66 2.01 1.75
N VAL A 344 0.00 2.28 0.62
CA VAL A 344 -0.46 1.23 -0.30
C VAL A 344 0.74 0.41 -0.78
N ILE A 345 1.83 1.07 -1.16
CA ILE A 345 3.08 0.40 -1.56
C ILE A 345 3.60 -0.49 -0.44
N ARG A 346 3.61 -0.02 0.82
CA ARG A 346 4.01 -0.88 1.94
C ARG A 346 3.15 -2.14 2.02
N SER A 347 1.83 -2.01 1.90
CA SER A 347 0.93 -3.15 1.92
C SER A 347 1.25 -4.13 0.78
N ILE A 348 1.43 -3.63 -0.45
CA ILE A 348 1.81 -4.44 -1.61
C ILE A 348 3.14 -5.17 -1.37
N VAL A 349 4.20 -4.44 -0.98
CA VAL A 349 5.53 -5.00 -0.72
C VAL A 349 5.47 -6.06 0.39
N SER A 350 4.69 -5.81 1.46
CA SER A 350 4.53 -6.79 2.53
C SER A 350 3.83 -8.05 2.06
N VAL A 351 2.81 -7.94 1.21
CA VAL A 351 2.07 -9.11 0.70
C VAL A 351 2.95 -9.89 -0.28
N PHE A 352 3.67 -9.22 -1.19
CA PHE A 352 4.57 -9.88 -2.13
C PHE A 352 5.70 -10.61 -1.42
N ASN A 353 6.36 -9.98 -0.45
CA ASN A 353 7.42 -10.63 0.33
C ASN A 353 6.91 -11.85 1.10
N LYS A 354 5.70 -11.78 1.68
CA LYS A 354 5.07 -12.95 2.32
C LYS A 354 4.76 -14.05 1.31
N PHE A 355 4.24 -13.69 0.14
CA PHE A 355 3.97 -14.63 -0.94
C PHE A 355 5.24 -15.35 -1.40
N ILE A 356 6.30 -14.60 -1.76
CA ILE A 356 7.60 -15.14 -2.18
C ILE A 356 8.17 -16.08 -1.11
N LYS A 357 8.14 -15.67 0.16
CA LYS A 357 8.61 -16.51 1.27
C LYS A 357 7.82 -17.82 1.38
N ASN A 358 6.49 -17.75 1.29
CA ASN A 358 5.63 -18.91 1.44
C ASN A 358 5.75 -19.87 0.24
N VAL A 359 5.81 -19.37 -0.99
CA VAL A 359 6.01 -20.21 -2.19
C VAL A 359 7.37 -20.91 -2.14
N ARG A 360 8.44 -20.19 -1.77
CA ARG A 360 9.78 -20.80 -1.59
C ARG A 360 9.75 -21.94 -0.57
N LEU A 361 9.06 -21.77 0.56
CA LEU A 361 8.95 -22.80 1.59
C LEU A 361 8.17 -24.04 1.14
N VAL A 362 7.24 -23.91 0.19
CA VAL A 362 6.44 -25.03 -0.34
C VAL A 362 7.16 -25.75 -1.48
N TYR A 363 7.93 -25.02 -2.32
CA TYR A 363 8.67 -25.60 -3.44
C TYR A 363 9.87 -26.48 -2.99
N ILE A 364 10.61 -26.07 -1.95
CA ILE A 364 11.78 -26.81 -1.45
C ILE A 364 11.45 -28.26 -1.02
N PRO A 365 10.35 -28.54 -0.30
CA PRO A 365 9.92 -29.91 0.03
C PRO A 365 9.59 -30.80 -1.17
N LEU A 366 9.08 -30.25 -2.27
CA LEU A 366 8.64 -31.03 -3.44
C LEU A 366 9.82 -31.61 -4.24
N ASN A 367 10.97 -30.94 -4.25
CA ASN A 367 12.18 -31.40 -4.96
C ASN A 367 13.08 -32.33 -4.16
N ASN A 368 12.94 -32.40 -2.82
CA ASN A 368 13.69 -33.34 -1.98
C ASN A 368 12.86 -34.60 -1.72
N SER A 369 12.69 -35.43 -2.74
CA SER A 369 12.26 -36.81 -2.55
C SER A 369 13.45 -37.66 -2.09
N PHE A 370 13.64 -37.73 -0.77
CA PHE A 370 14.06 -38.88 0.07
C PHE A 370 14.85 -38.44 1.31
N SER A 371 14.42 -38.97 2.47
CA SER A 371 15.11 -38.99 3.77
C SER A 371 15.24 -37.68 4.55
N SER A 372 14.18 -37.33 5.29
CA SER A 372 14.25 -37.20 6.76
C SER A 372 12.85 -36.89 7.26
N TYR A 373 12.25 -37.87 7.93
CA TYR A 373 11.09 -37.68 8.79
C TYR A 373 11.44 -36.68 9.90
N THR A 374 11.32 -35.39 9.61
CA THR A 374 10.97 -34.42 10.65
C THR A 374 9.48 -34.21 10.51
N LEU A 375 8.73 -34.88 11.39
CA LEU A 375 7.29 -34.71 11.55
C LEU A 375 6.99 -33.23 11.78
N PHE A 376 6.68 -32.50 10.71
CA PHE A 376 5.83 -31.33 10.84
C PHE A 376 4.40 -31.85 10.90
N PRO A 377 3.63 -31.55 11.97
CA PRO A 377 2.27 -32.06 12.12
C PRO A 377 1.46 -31.71 10.87
N ASP A 378 0.73 -32.66 10.29
CA ASP A 378 -0.05 -32.48 9.06
C ASP A 378 -1.01 -31.27 9.13
N ASN A 379 -1.45 -30.91 10.34
CA ASN A 379 -2.25 -29.72 10.62
C ASN A 379 -1.54 -28.39 10.27
N HIS A 380 -0.21 -28.30 10.38
CA HIS A 380 0.55 -27.09 10.04
C HIS A 380 0.67 -26.85 8.53
N ILE A 381 0.68 -27.91 7.73
CA ILE A 381 0.74 -27.82 6.25
C ILE A 381 -0.64 -27.44 5.71
N ILE A 382 -1.71 -28.03 6.24
CA ILE A 382 -3.10 -27.72 5.87
C ILE A 382 -3.45 -26.27 6.22
N CYS A 383 -3.13 -25.80 7.43
CA CYS A 383 -3.34 -24.39 7.80
C CYS A 383 -2.52 -23.42 6.94
N LYS A 384 -1.31 -23.79 6.52
CA LYS A 384 -0.49 -22.99 5.60
C LYS A 384 -1.06 -22.97 4.17
N LYS A 385 -1.57 -24.09 3.65
CA LYS A 385 -2.24 -24.17 2.34
C LYS A 385 -3.54 -23.35 2.30
N GLN A 386 -4.37 -23.43 3.35
CA GLN A 386 -5.56 -22.58 3.51
C GLN A 386 -5.19 -21.10 3.61
N SER A 387 -4.17 -20.75 4.39
CA SER A 387 -3.66 -19.39 4.48
C SER A 387 -3.18 -18.88 3.11
N LEU A 388 -2.41 -19.68 2.36
CA LEU A 388 -1.94 -19.35 1.00
C LEU A 388 -3.09 -19.17 0.00
N THR A 389 -4.16 -19.95 0.10
CA THR A 389 -5.36 -19.79 -0.73
C THR A 389 -6.09 -18.47 -0.42
N LEU A 390 -6.23 -18.13 0.87
CA LEU A 390 -6.76 -16.84 1.30
C LEU A 390 -5.84 -15.68 0.87
N PHE A 391 -4.52 -15.85 0.91
CA PHE A 391 -3.56 -14.85 0.44
C PHE A 391 -3.57 -14.64 -1.07
N VAL A 392 -3.78 -15.71 -1.84
CA VAL A 392 -4.01 -15.63 -3.29
C VAL A 392 -5.29 -14.84 -3.59
N GLN A 393 -6.33 -15.01 -2.77
CA GLN A 393 -7.55 -14.22 -2.85
C GLN A 393 -7.34 -12.76 -2.40
N GLU A 394 -6.56 -12.50 -1.34
CA GLU A 394 -6.17 -11.15 -0.92
C GLU A 394 -5.34 -10.44 -2.00
N MET A 395 -4.42 -11.15 -2.66
CA MET A 395 -3.66 -10.64 -3.80
C MET A 395 -4.61 -10.23 -4.92
N ALA A 396 -5.53 -11.12 -5.32
CA ALA A 396 -6.53 -10.80 -6.34
C ALA A 396 -7.41 -9.60 -5.95
N GLN A 397 -7.82 -9.50 -4.69
CA GLN A 397 -8.58 -8.36 -4.16
C GLN A 397 -7.77 -7.06 -4.15
N ILE A 398 -6.48 -7.09 -3.78
CA ILE A 398 -5.59 -5.92 -3.82
C ILE A 398 -5.47 -5.43 -5.26
N PHE A 399 -5.33 -6.33 -6.23
CA PHE A 399 -5.29 -5.97 -7.66
C PHE A 399 -6.61 -5.40 -8.18
N PHE A 400 -7.75 -5.90 -7.70
CA PHE A 400 -9.08 -5.44 -8.12
C PHE A 400 -9.51 -4.12 -7.45
N HIS A 401 -9.16 -3.93 -6.18
CA HIS A 401 -9.59 -2.77 -5.38
C HIS A 401 -8.57 -1.65 -5.32
N CYS A 402 -7.27 -1.94 -5.33
CA CYS A 402 -6.27 -0.90 -5.51
C CYS A 402 -6.15 -0.68 -7.01
N LYS A 403 -6.60 0.46 -7.53
CA LYS A 403 -6.23 0.93 -8.86
C LYS A 403 -4.71 1.14 -8.90
N ILE A 404 -3.91 0.08 -9.01
CA ILE A 404 -2.45 0.20 -8.99
C ILE A 404 -1.96 1.03 -10.19
N SER A 405 -2.77 1.09 -11.26
CA SER A 405 -2.63 2.00 -12.39
C SER A 405 -2.67 3.49 -12.03
N SER A 406 -3.18 3.88 -10.85
CA SER A 406 -3.18 5.27 -10.37
C SER A 406 -2.03 5.59 -9.42
N LEU A 407 -1.16 4.63 -9.06
CA LEU A 407 0.00 4.93 -8.23
C LEU A 407 1.10 5.63 -9.03
N PRO A 408 1.77 6.65 -8.47
CA PRO A 408 2.87 7.33 -9.17
C PRO A 408 4.02 6.36 -9.47
N VAL A 409 4.28 6.14 -10.75
CA VAL A 409 5.29 5.18 -11.26
C VAL A 409 6.68 5.43 -10.67
N SER A 410 7.03 6.70 -10.44
CA SER A 410 8.31 7.09 -9.79
C SER A 410 8.44 6.53 -8.38
N ILE A 411 7.38 6.56 -7.56
CA ILE A 411 7.41 6.06 -6.19
C ILE A 411 7.57 4.53 -6.19
N CYS A 412 6.84 3.84 -7.06
CA CYS A 412 6.94 2.38 -7.20
C CYS A 412 8.35 1.95 -7.61
N TYR A 413 8.98 2.71 -8.51
CA TYR A 413 10.35 2.48 -8.95
C TYR A 413 11.37 2.57 -7.81
N HIS A 414 11.33 3.65 -7.02
CA HIS A 414 12.26 3.85 -5.90
C HIS A 414 12.11 2.82 -4.76
N GLN A 415 10.96 2.14 -4.70
CA GLN A 415 10.67 1.12 -3.71
C GLN A 415 11.02 -0.30 -4.19
N GLY A 416 11.50 -0.48 -5.43
CA GLY A 416 11.87 -1.80 -5.96
C GLY A 416 10.67 -2.70 -6.22
N ILE A 417 9.49 -2.14 -6.53
CA ILE A 417 8.29 -2.95 -6.76
C ILE A 417 8.45 -3.83 -8.02
N ILE A 418 9.11 -3.32 -9.06
CA ILE A 418 9.33 -4.07 -10.30
C ILE A 418 10.10 -5.36 -10.03
N SER A 419 11.20 -5.31 -9.26
CA SER A 419 11.97 -6.52 -8.94
C SER A 419 11.16 -7.51 -8.11
N LEU A 420 10.31 -7.04 -7.18
CA LEU A 420 9.42 -7.92 -6.42
C LEU A 420 8.34 -8.57 -7.29
N VAL A 421 7.80 -7.84 -8.28
CA VAL A 421 6.86 -8.40 -9.27
C VAL A 421 7.55 -9.48 -10.09
N LEU A 422 8.77 -9.21 -10.58
CA LEU A 422 9.56 -10.19 -11.32
C LEU A 422 9.85 -11.43 -10.50
N ASP A 423 10.28 -11.27 -9.25
CA ASP A 423 10.51 -12.41 -8.33
C ASP A 423 9.23 -13.23 -8.13
N CYS A 424 8.07 -12.59 -7.95
CA CYS A 424 6.78 -13.28 -7.86
C CYS A 424 6.47 -14.07 -9.14
N ILE A 425 6.72 -13.46 -10.30
CA ILE A 425 6.52 -14.10 -11.61
C ILE A 425 7.45 -15.30 -11.76
N ASP A 426 8.74 -15.17 -11.44
CA ASP A 426 9.71 -16.26 -11.53
C ASP A 426 9.34 -17.44 -10.63
N HIS A 427 8.89 -17.19 -9.39
CA HIS A 427 8.42 -18.26 -8.49
C HIS A 427 7.14 -18.94 -8.99
N LEU A 428 6.23 -18.22 -9.64
CA LEU A 428 5.05 -18.82 -10.26
C LEU A 428 5.41 -19.67 -11.49
N HIS A 429 6.46 -19.31 -12.23
CA HIS A 429 6.93 -20.06 -13.40
C HIS A 429 7.69 -21.34 -13.04
N LEU A 430 8.09 -21.54 -11.78
CA LEU A 430 8.61 -22.84 -11.30
C LEU A 430 7.59 -23.97 -11.47
N TYR A 431 6.29 -23.64 -11.56
CA TYR A 431 5.22 -24.58 -11.83
C TYR A 431 4.90 -24.56 -13.34
N SER A 432 4.83 -25.73 -13.96
CA SER A 432 4.62 -25.86 -15.41
C SER A 432 3.15 -25.72 -15.82
N ASN A 433 2.21 -26.00 -14.92
CA ASN A 433 0.78 -25.85 -15.19
C ASN A 433 -0.02 -25.60 -13.89
N ALA A 434 -1.27 -25.18 -14.04
CA ALA A 434 -2.18 -24.93 -12.92
C ALA A 434 -2.42 -26.19 -12.05
N ALA A 435 -2.31 -27.40 -12.62
CA ALA A 435 -2.50 -28.65 -11.89
C ALA A 435 -1.35 -28.93 -10.90
N GLN A 436 -0.09 -28.68 -11.29
CA GLN A 436 1.07 -28.77 -10.40
C GLN A 436 1.00 -27.73 -9.27
N PHE A 437 0.48 -26.54 -9.58
CA PHE A 437 0.23 -25.52 -8.56
C PHE A 437 -0.90 -25.94 -7.60
N ALA A 438 -1.96 -26.56 -8.14
CA ALA A 438 -3.07 -27.11 -7.35
C ALA A 438 -2.63 -28.25 -6.42
N GLU A 439 -1.70 -29.09 -6.86
CA GLU A 439 -1.14 -30.18 -6.04
C GLU A 439 -0.32 -29.62 -4.86
N ALA A 440 0.51 -28.61 -5.14
CA ALA A 440 1.34 -27.97 -4.14
C ALA A 440 0.51 -27.18 -3.09
N LEU A 441 -0.50 -26.42 -3.53
CA LEU A 441 -1.17 -25.40 -2.71
C LEU A 441 -2.68 -25.61 -2.49
N GLY A 442 -3.29 -26.56 -3.20
CA GLY A 442 -4.72 -26.90 -3.14
C GLY A 442 -5.47 -26.50 -4.42
N THR A 443 -6.56 -27.22 -4.73
CA THR A 443 -7.37 -27.04 -5.95
C THR A 443 -7.88 -25.61 -6.12
N LYS A 444 -8.40 -25.00 -5.06
CA LYS A 444 -8.85 -23.60 -5.05
C LYS A 444 -7.74 -22.61 -5.42
N ALA A 445 -6.49 -22.87 -5.08
CA ALA A 445 -5.36 -22.01 -5.44
C ALA A 445 -4.97 -22.22 -6.92
N GLY A 446 -5.04 -23.45 -7.42
CA GLY A 446 -4.89 -23.79 -8.83
C GLY A 446 -5.82 -23.01 -9.74
N ASP A 447 -7.11 -22.91 -9.37
CA ASP A 447 -8.13 -22.18 -10.14
C ASP A 447 -7.77 -20.70 -10.36
N HIS A 448 -7.02 -20.10 -9.43
CA HIS A 448 -6.63 -18.69 -9.49
C HIS A 448 -5.25 -18.46 -10.10
N TRP A 449 -4.46 -19.51 -10.33
CA TRP A 449 -3.05 -19.39 -10.77
C TRP A 449 -2.90 -18.58 -12.07
N SER A 450 -3.69 -18.90 -13.09
CA SER A 450 -3.66 -18.19 -14.38
C SER A 450 -4.13 -16.74 -14.26
N SER A 451 -5.12 -16.48 -13.40
CA SER A 451 -5.65 -15.14 -13.11
C SER A 451 -4.61 -14.25 -12.41
N ILE A 452 -3.90 -14.80 -11.42
CA ILE A 452 -2.81 -14.10 -10.72
C ILE A 452 -1.68 -13.78 -11.68
N LEU A 453 -1.25 -14.76 -12.48
CA LEU A 453 -0.15 -14.59 -13.42
C LEU A 453 -0.47 -13.49 -14.43
N ASN A 454 -1.68 -13.50 -15.00
CA ASN A 454 -2.16 -12.43 -15.87
C ASN A 454 -2.20 -11.07 -15.17
N SER A 455 -2.68 -11.01 -13.92
CA SER A 455 -2.74 -9.76 -13.14
C SER A 455 -1.36 -9.19 -12.85
N LEU A 456 -0.36 -10.04 -12.57
CA LEU A 456 1.03 -9.62 -12.35
C LEU A 456 1.66 -9.04 -13.62
N TYR A 457 1.41 -9.63 -14.78
CA TYR A 457 1.87 -9.07 -16.04
C TYR A 457 1.16 -7.76 -16.42
N GLN A 458 -0.15 -7.66 -16.18
CA GLN A 458 -0.88 -6.40 -16.35
C GLN A 458 -0.34 -5.29 -15.42
N LEU A 459 -0.02 -5.64 -14.17
CA LEU A 459 0.63 -4.73 -13.24
C LEU A 459 1.99 -4.28 -13.77
N LEU A 460 2.82 -5.21 -14.23
CA LEU A 460 4.14 -4.91 -14.77
C LEU A 460 4.03 -3.95 -15.96
N ALA A 461 3.05 -4.17 -16.85
CA ALA A 461 2.79 -3.28 -17.97
C ALA A 461 2.38 -1.88 -17.50
N ALA A 462 1.51 -1.78 -16.49
CA ALA A 462 1.09 -0.50 -15.91
C ALA A 462 2.25 0.27 -15.24
N LEU A 463 3.22 -0.44 -14.64
CA LEU A 463 4.41 0.16 -14.02
C LEU A 463 5.47 0.63 -15.03
N ILE A 464 5.46 0.11 -16.25
CA ILE A 464 6.44 0.45 -17.29
C ILE A 464 5.90 1.52 -18.24
N ARG A 465 4.60 1.45 -18.59
CA ARG A 465 3.96 2.33 -19.57
C ARG A 465 4.24 3.81 -19.33
N GLY A 466 4.68 4.52 -20.37
CA GLY A 466 4.90 5.96 -20.34
C GLY A 466 6.11 6.43 -19.53
N ASN A 467 6.92 5.52 -18.95
CA ASN A 467 8.16 5.89 -18.26
C ASN A 467 9.39 5.37 -18.99
N ARG A 468 10.02 6.26 -19.78
CA ARG A 468 11.21 5.94 -20.58
C ARG A 468 12.37 5.35 -19.76
N LYS A 469 12.57 5.77 -18.50
CA LYS A 469 13.63 5.22 -17.64
C LYS A 469 13.35 3.76 -17.29
N ASN A 470 12.11 3.42 -16.98
CA ASN A 470 11.71 2.05 -16.69
C ASN A 470 11.81 1.17 -17.94
N CYS A 471 11.34 1.65 -19.09
CA CYS A 471 11.45 0.93 -20.36
C CYS A 471 12.92 0.64 -20.73
N ALA A 472 13.80 1.63 -20.60
CA ALA A 472 15.21 1.50 -20.93
C ALA A 472 15.95 0.53 -19.98
N GLN A 473 15.56 0.44 -18.71
CA GLN A 473 16.12 -0.58 -17.80
C GLN A 473 15.59 -1.97 -18.06
N PHE A 474 14.34 -2.08 -18.50
CA PHE A 474 13.72 -3.36 -18.80
C PHE A 474 14.19 -3.94 -20.14
N SER A 475 14.83 -3.13 -21.01
CA SER A 475 15.30 -3.58 -22.33
C SER A 475 16.29 -4.74 -22.24
N SER A 476 17.12 -4.81 -21.20
CA SER A 476 18.05 -5.93 -20.98
C SER A 476 17.36 -7.23 -20.56
N SER A 477 16.10 -7.18 -20.11
CA SER A 477 15.30 -8.34 -19.69
C SER A 477 14.34 -8.82 -20.77
N LEU A 478 14.51 -8.36 -22.02
CA LEU A 478 13.65 -8.72 -23.14
C LEU A 478 13.73 -10.22 -23.49
N ASP A 479 14.94 -10.78 -23.53
CA ASP A 479 15.17 -12.21 -23.78
C ASP A 479 14.42 -13.07 -22.73
N TRP A 480 14.43 -12.64 -21.45
CA TRP A 480 13.68 -13.30 -20.38
C TRP A 480 12.16 -13.27 -20.65
N LEU A 481 11.58 -12.12 -21.01
CA LEU A 481 10.14 -12.04 -21.32
C LEU A 481 9.74 -12.94 -22.51
N ILE A 482 10.54 -12.92 -23.57
CA ILE A 482 10.23 -13.63 -24.80
C ILE A 482 10.37 -15.14 -24.60
N SER A 483 11.32 -15.60 -23.78
CA SER A 483 11.43 -17.01 -23.39
C SER A 483 10.18 -17.56 -22.67
N ARG A 484 9.39 -16.69 -22.03
CA ARG A 484 8.14 -17.07 -21.34
C ARG A 484 6.91 -17.03 -22.24
N LEU A 485 7.05 -16.46 -23.43
CA LEU A 485 5.96 -16.24 -24.38
C LEU A 485 5.41 -17.56 -24.96
N GLU A 486 6.20 -18.65 -24.92
CA GLU A 486 5.79 -20.00 -25.36
C GLU A 486 4.63 -20.58 -24.53
N ARG A 487 4.35 -20.03 -23.35
CA ARG A 487 3.26 -20.48 -22.45
C ARG A 487 2.00 -19.63 -22.68
N LEU A 488 1.03 -20.19 -23.40
CA LEU A 488 -0.18 -19.50 -23.88
C LEU A 488 -1.07 -18.89 -22.78
N GLU A 489 -0.96 -19.37 -21.53
CA GLU A 489 -1.84 -19.05 -20.40
C GLU A 489 -1.75 -17.57 -19.94
N ALA A 490 -0.65 -16.88 -20.23
CA ALA A 490 -0.44 -15.46 -19.88
C ALA A 490 -0.13 -14.55 -21.10
N SER A 491 -0.38 -15.05 -22.31
CA SER A 491 -0.02 -14.39 -23.57
C SER A 491 -0.53 -12.95 -23.67
N SER A 492 -1.76 -12.65 -23.22
CA SER A 492 -2.30 -11.28 -23.27
C SER A 492 -1.54 -10.30 -22.38
N GLY A 493 -1.16 -10.69 -21.16
CA GLY A 493 -0.42 -9.82 -20.24
C GLY A 493 1.02 -9.60 -20.71
N ILE A 494 1.70 -10.67 -21.13
CA ILE A 494 3.08 -10.61 -21.63
C ILE A 494 3.18 -9.70 -22.86
N LEU A 495 2.26 -9.85 -23.83
CA LEU A 495 2.21 -8.99 -25.02
C LEU A 495 2.06 -7.51 -24.69
N GLU A 496 1.29 -7.20 -23.64
CA GLU A 496 1.12 -5.82 -23.17
C GLU A 496 2.39 -5.25 -22.54
N VAL A 497 3.13 -6.06 -21.79
CA VAL A 497 4.45 -5.66 -21.25
C VAL A 497 5.44 -5.41 -22.38
N ILE A 498 5.56 -6.33 -23.34
CA ILE A 498 6.48 -6.16 -24.48
C ILE A 498 6.12 -4.90 -25.26
N HIS A 499 4.83 -4.64 -25.52
CA HIS A 499 4.40 -3.40 -26.16
C HIS A 499 4.87 -2.16 -25.41
N CYS A 500 4.80 -2.14 -24.08
CA CYS A 500 5.26 -1.00 -23.28
C CYS A 500 6.78 -0.83 -23.30
N VAL A 501 7.55 -1.92 -23.31
CA VAL A 501 9.03 -1.86 -23.37
C VAL A 501 9.51 -1.35 -24.73
N LEU A 502 8.85 -1.75 -25.82
CA LEU A 502 9.17 -1.33 -27.19
C LEU A 502 8.88 0.15 -27.49
N GLU A 503 8.21 0.87 -26.58
CA GLU A 503 8.12 2.33 -26.66
C GLU A 503 9.50 3.00 -26.50
N SER A 504 10.47 2.33 -25.87
CA SER A 504 11.84 2.83 -25.74
C SER A 504 12.68 2.48 -26.98
N PRO A 505 13.36 3.46 -27.62
CA PRO A 505 14.26 3.19 -28.74
C PRO A 505 15.45 2.33 -28.32
N GLU A 506 15.87 2.40 -27.06
CA GLU A 506 16.93 1.56 -26.50
C GLU A 506 16.56 0.07 -26.53
N ALA A 507 15.29 -0.27 -26.35
CA ALA A 507 14.81 -1.65 -26.47
C ALA A 507 14.81 -2.16 -27.91
N LEU A 508 14.53 -1.29 -28.89
CA LEU A 508 14.50 -1.67 -30.30
C LEU A 508 15.88 -2.06 -30.84
N ASN A 509 16.93 -1.50 -30.27
CA ASN A 509 18.32 -1.80 -30.65
C ASN A 509 18.80 -3.19 -30.17
N ILE A 510 18.11 -3.81 -29.20
CA ILE A 510 18.52 -5.09 -28.58
C ILE A 510 17.80 -6.28 -29.24
N ILE A 511 16.81 -6.03 -30.09
CA ILE A 511 15.99 -7.08 -30.69
C ILE A 511 16.79 -7.89 -31.69
N LYS A 512 16.67 -9.22 -31.57
CA LYS A 512 17.26 -10.21 -32.45
C LYS A 512 16.18 -10.86 -33.32
N GLU A 513 16.61 -11.58 -34.36
CA GLU A 513 15.72 -12.32 -35.25
C GLU A 513 14.88 -13.38 -34.51
N GLU A 514 15.49 -14.10 -33.56
CA GLU A 514 14.82 -15.12 -32.72
C GLU A 514 13.57 -14.56 -32.01
N HIS A 515 13.63 -13.31 -31.55
CA HIS A 515 12.52 -12.64 -30.87
C HIS A 515 11.33 -12.39 -31.82
N ILE A 516 11.63 -11.97 -33.05
CA ILE A 516 10.62 -11.66 -34.05
C ILE A 516 9.93 -12.95 -34.50
N THR A 517 10.70 -14.02 -34.71
CA THR A 517 10.18 -15.33 -35.09
C THR A 517 9.25 -15.90 -34.01
N SER A 518 9.62 -15.82 -32.72
CA SER A 518 8.76 -16.27 -31.62
C SER A 518 7.45 -15.47 -31.52
N ILE A 519 7.49 -14.15 -31.76
CA ILE A 519 6.28 -13.31 -31.78
C ILE A 519 5.38 -13.64 -32.97
N ILE A 520 5.95 -13.91 -34.15
CA ILE A 520 5.18 -14.33 -35.33
C ILE A 520 4.55 -15.72 -35.11
N LEU A 521 5.26 -16.63 -34.44
CA LEU A 521 4.77 -17.97 -34.14
C LEU A 521 3.49 -17.93 -33.29
N LEU A 522 3.34 -16.94 -32.40
CA LEU A 522 2.11 -16.75 -31.64
C LEU A 522 0.88 -16.48 -32.51
N ASP A 523 1.03 -15.82 -33.66
CA ASP A 523 -0.09 -15.55 -34.57
C ASP A 523 -0.66 -16.86 -35.15
N LYS A 524 0.12 -17.95 -35.15
CA LYS A 524 -0.35 -19.29 -35.52
C LYS A 524 -1.31 -19.91 -34.50
N HIS A 525 -1.25 -19.48 -33.23
CA HIS A 525 -2.11 -20.02 -32.16
C HIS A 525 -3.45 -19.28 -32.00
N GLY A 526 -3.63 -18.14 -32.69
CA GLY A 526 -4.89 -17.41 -32.73
C GLY A 526 -4.71 -15.98 -33.21
N ARG A 527 -5.46 -15.57 -34.25
CA ARG A 527 -5.40 -14.22 -34.84
C ARG A 527 -5.73 -13.17 -33.78
N ASN A 528 -4.72 -12.42 -33.33
CA ASN A 528 -4.85 -11.44 -32.26
C ASN A 528 -4.37 -10.05 -32.70
N HIS A 529 -5.27 -9.06 -32.66
CA HIS A 529 -4.98 -7.68 -33.04
C HIS A 529 -3.82 -7.07 -32.22
N LYS A 530 -3.57 -7.55 -30.99
CA LYS A 530 -2.47 -7.07 -30.13
C LYS A 530 -1.10 -7.46 -30.69
N ILE A 531 -0.97 -8.63 -31.32
CA ILE A 531 0.28 -9.11 -31.93
C ILE A 531 0.62 -8.24 -33.14
N LEU A 532 -0.36 -7.94 -33.98
CA LEU A 532 -0.17 -7.04 -35.13
C LEU A 532 0.24 -5.62 -34.69
N LYS A 533 -0.38 -5.10 -33.62
CA LYS A 533 0.00 -3.81 -33.04
C LYS A 533 1.42 -3.81 -32.49
N LEU A 534 1.85 -4.91 -31.88
CA LEU A 534 3.22 -5.11 -31.42
C LEU A 534 4.20 -5.10 -32.60
N LEU A 535 3.90 -5.86 -33.64
CA LEU A 535 4.67 -5.88 -34.89
C LEU A 535 4.76 -4.48 -35.51
N CYS A 536 3.68 -3.70 -35.56
CA CYS A 536 3.75 -2.30 -36.02
C CYS A 536 4.75 -1.45 -35.22
N SER A 537 4.74 -1.59 -33.89
CA SER A 537 5.61 -0.83 -32.98
C SER A 537 7.09 -1.26 -33.08
N LEU A 538 7.35 -2.51 -33.46
CA LEU A 538 8.70 -3.04 -33.71
C LEU A 538 9.39 -2.43 -34.93
N PHE A 539 8.61 -2.02 -35.94
CA PHE A 539 9.13 -1.48 -37.20
C PHE A 539 9.14 0.03 -37.25
N VAL A 540 8.29 0.69 -36.47
CA VAL A 540 8.16 2.16 -36.42
C VAL A 540 8.06 2.60 -34.97
N CYS A 541 9.03 3.38 -34.52
CA CYS A 541 9.06 3.97 -33.19
C CYS A 541 9.07 5.49 -33.31
N HIS A 542 8.09 6.16 -32.70
CA HIS A 542 7.97 7.62 -32.72
C HIS A 542 8.10 8.24 -34.13
N GLY A 543 7.60 7.55 -35.17
CA GLY A 543 7.66 8.01 -36.56
C GLY A 543 8.96 7.68 -37.31
N VAL A 544 9.94 7.04 -36.68
CA VAL A 544 11.19 6.60 -37.30
C VAL A 544 11.17 5.10 -37.56
N ALA A 545 11.53 4.70 -38.78
CA ALA A 545 11.58 3.30 -39.19
C ALA A 545 12.88 2.60 -38.77
N VAL A 546 12.77 1.39 -38.22
CA VAL A 546 13.92 0.54 -37.84
C VAL A 546 14.20 -0.45 -38.98
N ARG A 547 15.17 -0.13 -39.84
CA ARG A 547 15.43 -0.88 -41.09
C ARG A 547 15.86 -2.33 -40.87
N SER A 548 16.67 -2.61 -39.85
CA SER A 548 17.12 -3.98 -39.51
C SER A 548 15.93 -4.92 -39.30
N ASN A 549 14.94 -4.47 -38.53
CA ASN A 549 13.75 -5.26 -38.21
C ASN A 549 12.87 -5.45 -39.45
N GLN A 550 12.77 -4.44 -40.31
CA GLN A 550 11.97 -4.52 -41.54
C GLN A 550 12.46 -5.60 -42.51
N HIS A 551 13.78 -5.79 -42.64
CA HIS A 551 14.35 -6.87 -43.46
C HIS A 551 14.00 -8.25 -42.89
N LEU A 552 14.14 -8.45 -41.58
CA LEU A 552 13.82 -9.71 -40.89
C LEU A 552 12.34 -10.12 -41.02
N LYS A 553 11.43 -9.14 -41.13
CA LYS A 553 10.00 -9.39 -41.37
C LYS A 553 9.74 -10.01 -42.74
N CYS A 554 10.39 -9.47 -43.77
CA CYS A 554 10.21 -9.93 -45.14
C CYS A 554 10.59 -11.41 -45.23
N ASP A 555 11.74 -11.79 -44.69
CA ASP A 555 12.25 -13.16 -44.80
C ASP A 555 11.39 -14.18 -44.05
N ASN A 556 10.78 -13.80 -42.91
CA ASN A 556 9.99 -14.71 -42.07
C ASN A 556 8.49 -14.81 -42.46
N LEU A 557 7.87 -13.79 -43.07
CA LEU A 557 6.46 -13.82 -43.47
C LEU A 557 6.22 -14.34 -44.91
N LEU A 558 7.22 -14.25 -45.78
CA LEU A 558 7.08 -14.52 -47.21
C LEU A 558 7.01 -16.00 -47.64
N PRO A 559 7.64 -17.00 -46.98
CA PRO A 559 7.74 -18.33 -47.58
C PRO A 559 6.45 -19.16 -47.54
N GLY A 560 5.58 -18.97 -46.53
CA GLY A 560 4.41 -19.84 -46.30
C GLY A 560 3.05 -19.19 -46.56
N ARG A 561 2.91 -17.86 -46.41
CA ARG A 561 1.64 -17.09 -46.51
C ARG A 561 0.44 -17.57 -45.66
N ASP A 562 0.56 -18.64 -44.89
CA ASP A 562 -0.49 -19.25 -44.07
C ASP A 562 -1.10 -18.38 -42.95
N PRO A 563 -0.38 -17.49 -42.24
CA PRO A 563 -0.95 -16.80 -41.08
C PRO A 563 -1.84 -15.60 -41.44
N LEU A 564 -1.64 -14.98 -42.61
CA LEU A 564 -2.30 -13.74 -43.01
C LEU A 564 -3.46 -13.99 -43.99
N LEU A 565 -4.48 -13.11 -43.93
CA LEU A 565 -5.57 -13.14 -44.91
C LEU A 565 -5.06 -12.74 -46.29
N GLN A 566 -5.44 -13.53 -47.30
CA GLN A 566 -5.10 -13.29 -48.70
C GLN A 566 -6.37 -13.08 -49.50
N THR A 567 -6.26 -12.30 -50.57
CA THR A 567 -7.34 -12.14 -51.54
C THR A 567 -6.77 -12.21 -52.94
N ARG A 568 -7.57 -12.72 -53.89
CA ARG A 568 -7.28 -12.68 -55.33
C ARG A 568 -8.58 -12.41 -56.06
N LEU A 569 -8.51 -11.70 -57.17
CA LEU A 569 -9.64 -11.57 -58.08
C LEU A 569 -9.91 -12.95 -58.71
N ILE A 570 -11.16 -13.40 -58.63
CA ILE A 570 -11.63 -14.64 -59.26
C ILE A 570 -12.78 -14.25 -60.18
N ASN A 571 -12.71 -14.69 -61.44
CA ASN A 571 -13.78 -14.45 -62.40
C ASN A 571 -15.03 -15.23 -62.00
N HIS A 572 -16.21 -14.64 -62.19
CA HIS A 572 -17.48 -15.33 -61.98
C HIS A 572 -17.62 -16.42 -63.05
N ILE A 573 -17.66 -17.69 -62.64
CA ILE A 573 -17.96 -18.81 -63.55
C ILE A 573 -19.48 -18.93 -63.59
N SER A 574 -20.07 -18.51 -64.70
CA SER A 574 -21.50 -18.64 -65.00
C SER A 574 -21.88 -20.05 -65.43
#